data_AF-A0A8C9ISU6-F1
#
_entry.id   AF-A0A8C9ISU6-F1
#
_cell.length_a   1.000
_cell.length_b   1.000
_cell.length_c   1.000
_cell.angle_alpha   90.00
_cell.angle_beta   90.00
_cell.angle_gamma   90.00
#
_symmetry.space_group_name_H-M   'P 1'
#
loop_
_entity.id
_entity.type
_entity.pdbx_description
1 polymer ?
#
loop_
_entity_poly.entity_id
_entity_poly.type
_entity_poly.pdbx_seq_one_letter_code
_entity_poly.pdbx_strand_id
1 'polypeptide(L)'
;MYLTEGVINKPEVEMSPQELQLHYFKMHDYDGNDLLDGLELSTAITHVQKEKGSEQAPLMSEDELINIRDGVLRDDDKNNDGYIDYAEFAKSLQ
;
A
#
# COMPACT_ATOMS: atom_id res chain seq x y z
N MET A 1 -2.20 -15.00 -17.05
CA MET A 1 -0.98 -14.69 -17.82
C MET A 1 -0.08 -13.91 -16.87
N TYR A 2 1.11 -14.44 -16.60
CA TYR A 2 1.94 -14.18 -15.42
C TYR A 2 2.69 -12.83 -15.50
N LEU A 3 2.06 -11.72 -15.11
CA LEU A 3 2.76 -10.42 -15.02
C LEU A 3 3.45 -10.22 -13.66
N THR A 4 3.12 -11.01 -12.64
CA THR A 4 3.53 -10.77 -11.25
C THR A 4 4.76 -11.55 -10.80
N GLU A 5 5.06 -12.71 -11.39
CA GLU A 5 6.15 -13.57 -10.89
C GLU A 5 7.56 -13.03 -11.15
N GLY A 6 7.74 -12.16 -12.16
CA GLY A 6 9.05 -11.62 -12.52
C GLY A 6 9.50 -10.40 -11.70
N VAL A 7 8.54 -9.60 -11.20
CA VAL A 7 8.84 -8.36 -10.47
C VAL A 7 8.86 -8.60 -8.95
N ILE A 8 8.05 -9.53 -8.44
CA ILE A 8 7.92 -9.79 -7.00
C ILE A 8 9.11 -10.59 -6.43
N ASN A 9 9.86 -11.32 -7.26
CA ASN A 9 11.00 -12.15 -6.82
C ASN A 9 12.37 -11.45 -6.92
N LYS A 10 12.41 -10.19 -7.34
CA LYS A 10 13.65 -9.40 -7.39
C LYS A 10 13.90 -8.79 -6.00
N PRO A 11 15.11 -8.80 -5.46
CA PRO A 11 15.38 -8.14 -4.18
C PRO A 11 15.09 -6.64 -4.33
N GLU A 12 14.40 -6.03 -3.35
CA GLU A 12 14.00 -4.61 -3.37
C GLU A 12 15.17 -3.68 -3.71
N VAL A 13 16.38 -4.01 -3.24
CA VAL A 13 17.62 -3.27 -3.49
C VAL A 13 18.03 -3.18 -4.97
N GLU A 14 17.51 -4.05 -5.83
CA GLU A 14 17.79 -4.03 -7.27
C GLU A 14 16.64 -3.41 -8.08
N MET A 15 15.51 -3.10 -7.45
CA MET A 15 14.35 -2.51 -8.12
C MET A 15 14.55 -1.00 -8.35
N SER A 16 14.12 -0.52 -9.52
CA SER A 16 13.98 0.92 -9.78
C SER A 16 12.90 1.53 -8.88
N PRO A 17 12.88 2.86 -8.68
CA PRO A 17 11.83 3.52 -7.89
C PRO A 17 10.42 3.17 -8.38
N GLN A 18 10.23 3.06 -9.70
CA GLN A 18 8.94 2.70 -10.30
C GLN A 18 8.59 1.23 -10.06
N GLU A 19 9.57 0.32 -10.13
CA GLU A 19 9.36 -1.10 -9.80
C GLU A 19 9.03 -1.28 -8.31
N LEU A 20 9.67 -0.52 -7.41
CA LEU A 20 9.36 -0.53 -5.97
C LEU A 20 7.95 -0.03 -5.70
N GLN A 21 7.54 1.07 -6.35
CA GLN A 21 6.17 1.59 -6.22
C GLN A 21 5.14 0.53 -6.64
N LEU A 22 5.33 -0.07 -7.81
CA LEU A 22 4.46 -1.14 -8.29
C LEU A 22 4.50 -2.38 -7.39
N HIS A 23 5.66 -2.74 -6.86
CA HIS A 23 5.82 -3.85 -5.93
C HIS A 23 5.02 -3.65 -4.65
N TYR A 24 5.13 -2.48 -3.99
CA TYR A 24 4.39 -2.19 -2.77
C TYR A 24 2.88 -2.09 -3.01
N PHE A 25 2.46 -1.54 -4.14
CA PHE A 25 1.07 -1.56 -4.57
C PHE A 25 0.57 -3.00 -4.68
N LYS A 26 1.28 -3.85 -5.44
CA LYS A 26 0.90 -5.25 -5.66
C LYS A 26 1.04 -6.16 -4.45
N MET A 27 1.87 -5.81 -3.49
CA MET A 27 2.03 -6.57 -2.25
C MET A 27 0.77 -6.52 -1.37
N HIS A 28 -0.02 -5.45 -1.48
CA HIS A 28 -1.19 -5.21 -0.64
C HIS A 28 -2.53 -5.34 -1.39
N ASP A 29 -2.51 -5.45 -2.72
CA ASP A 29 -3.64 -5.86 -3.57
C ASP A 29 -3.85 -7.39 -3.43
N TYR A 30 -4.58 -7.80 -2.38
CA TYR A 30 -4.72 -9.20 -1.99
C TYR A 30 -5.72 -9.97 -2.85
N ASP A 31 -6.70 -9.27 -3.42
CA ASP A 31 -7.71 -9.87 -4.30
C ASP A 31 -7.34 -9.78 -5.79
N GLY A 32 -6.31 -8.99 -6.14
CA GLY A 32 -5.75 -8.88 -7.47
C GLY A 32 -6.60 -8.05 -8.43
N ASN A 33 -7.39 -7.10 -7.91
CA ASN A 33 -8.31 -6.28 -8.69
C ASN A 33 -7.66 -5.00 -9.27
N ASP A 34 -6.35 -4.79 -9.06
CA ASP A 34 -5.60 -3.60 -9.47
C ASP A 34 -6.03 -2.29 -8.75
N LEU A 35 -6.67 -2.41 -7.58
CA LEU A 35 -7.15 -1.33 -6.73
C LEU A 35 -6.76 -1.62 -5.27
N LEU A 36 -6.56 -0.58 -4.47
CA LEU A 36 -6.36 -0.72 -3.02
C LEU A 36 -7.58 -0.23 -2.26
N ASP A 37 -8.25 -1.13 -1.55
CA ASP A 37 -9.37 -0.80 -0.68
C ASP A 37 -8.94 -0.39 0.75
N GLY A 38 -9.90 0.06 1.55
CA GLY A 38 -9.64 0.50 2.92
C GLY A 38 -9.05 -0.56 3.85
N LEU A 39 -9.35 -1.85 3.65
CA LEU A 39 -8.78 -2.97 4.43
C LEU A 39 -7.35 -3.29 3.97
N GLU A 40 -7.10 -3.24 2.67
CA GLU A 40 -5.77 -3.40 2.08
C GLU A 40 -4.83 -2.28 2.54
N LEU A 41 -5.30 -1.04 2.51
CA LEU A 41 -4.59 0.13 3.07
C LEU A 41 -4.33 -0.04 4.58
N SER A 42 -5.33 -0.51 5.34
CA SER A 42 -5.18 -0.73 6.79
C SER A 42 -4.10 -1.78 7.09
N THR A 43 -4.05 -2.84 6.27
CA THR A 43 -3.06 -3.90 6.40
C THR A 43 -1.67 -3.37 6.05
N ALA A 44 -1.56 -2.56 4.98
CA ALA A 44 -0.30 -1.91 4.59
C ALA A 44 0.26 -0.98 5.67
N ILE A 45 -0.59 -0.14 6.26
CA ILE A 45 -0.20 0.78 7.35
C ILE A 45 0.36 -0.01 8.55
N THR A 46 -0.33 -1.11 8.91
CA THR A 46 0.08 -1.97 10.03
C THR A 46 1.37 -2.74 9.71
N HIS A 47 1.58 -3.16 8.46
CA HIS A 47 2.81 -3.81 8.00
C HIS A 47 4.01 -2.88 8.16
N VAL A 48 3.90 -1.65 7.65
CA VAL A 48 4.97 -0.63 7.77
C VAL A 48 5.28 -0.30 9.22
N GLN A 49 4.26 -0.27 10.09
CA GLN A 49 4.47 -0.06 11.53
C GLN A 49 5.32 -1.19 12.14
N LYS A 50 5.04 -2.45 11.80
CA LYS A 50 5.78 -3.61 12.30
C LYS A 50 7.22 -3.65 11.81
N GLU A 51 7.48 -3.21 10.57
CA GLU A 51 8.85 -3.15 10.03
C GLU A 51 9.68 -2.01 10.63
N LYS A 52 9.05 -0.87 10.98
CA LYS A 52 9.73 0.28 11.61
C LYS A 52 9.86 0.17 13.12
N GLY A 53 8.99 -0.59 13.78
CA GLY A 53 9.02 -0.84 15.22
C GLY A 53 9.95 -1.98 15.61
N SER A 54 10.38 -2.01 16.87
CA SER A 54 10.81 -3.29 17.48
C SER A 54 9.58 -4.20 17.61
N GLU A 55 9.75 -5.52 17.66
CA GLU A 55 8.65 -6.50 17.86
C GLU A 55 7.78 -6.25 19.11
N GLN A 56 8.14 -5.25 19.94
CA GLN A 56 7.47 -4.84 21.18
C GLN A 56 6.79 -3.47 21.08
N ALA A 57 6.82 -2.79 19.93
CA ALA A 57 6.10 -1.54 19.74
C ALA A 57 4.59 -1.78 19.89
N PRO A 58 3.86 -0.97 20.69
CA PRO A 58 2.41 -1.05 20.76
C PRO A 58 1.83 -0.89 19.35
N LEU A 59 0.91 -1.79 18.98
CA LEU A 59 0.08 -1.59 17.79
C LEU A 59 -0.62 -0.24 17.91
N MET A 60 -0.71 0.51 16.81
CA MET A 60 -1.47 1.76 16.78
C MET A 60 -2.93 1.48 17.16
N SER A 61 -3.61 2.48 17.72
CA SER A 61 -5.02 2.32 18.05
C SER A 61 -5.86 2.21 16.78
N GLU A 62 -7.04 1.61 16.90
CA GLU A 62 -8.00 1.53 15.80
C GLU A 62 -8.40 2.93 15.29
N ASP A 63 -8.58 3.89 16.20
CA ASP A 63 -8.87 5.28 15.83
C ASP A 63 -7.73 5.91 15.00
N GLU A 64 -6.48 5.65 15.35
CA GLU A 64 -5.32 6.14 14.60
C GLU A 64 -5.26 5.51 13.20
N LEU A 65 -5.48 4.20 13.12
CA LEU A 65 -5.53 3.47 11.85
C LEU A 65 -6.65 4.01 10.94
N ILE A 66 -7.84 4.23 11.49
CA ILE A 66 -8.97 4.83 10.78
C ILE A 66 -8.61 6.22 10.28
N ASN A 67 -8.01 7.07 11.12
CA ASN A 67 -7.63 8.43 10.72
C ASN A 67 -6.59 8.45 9.59
N ILE A 68 -5.61 7.54 9.61
CA ILE A 68 -4.61 7.43 8.54
C ILE A 68 -5.28 6.94 7.26
N ARG A 69 -6.06 5.85 7.33
CA ARG A 69 -6.80 5.30 6.18
C ARG A 69 -7.71 6.34 5.53
N ASP A 70 -8.56 6.97 6.33
CA ASP A 70 -9.50 7.99 5.85
C ASP A 70 -8.75 9.23 5.33
N GLY A 71 -7.56 9.50 5.87
CA GLY A 71 -6.64 10.51 5.36
C GLY A 71 -6.17 10.20 3.95
N VAL A 72 -5.65 8.98 3.73
CA VAL A 72 -5.18 8.52 2.40
C VAL A 72 -6.32 8.57 1.39
N LEU A 73 -7.48 7.99 1.70
CA LEU A 73 -8.62 8.00 0.78
C LEU A 73 -9.05 9.43 0.43
N ARG A 74 -9.22 10.30 1.43
CA ARG A 74 -9.61 11.69 1.17
C ARG A 74 -8.61 12.44 0.29
N ASP A 75 -7.32 12.19 0.51
CA ASP A 75 -6.27 12.95 -0.14
C ASP A 75 -5.95 12.39 -1.54
N ASP A 76 -6.16 11.10 -1.81
CA ASP A 76 -5.67 10.41 -3.00
C ASP A 76 -6.74 9.77 -3.89
N ASP A 77 -7.90 9.37 -3.36
CA ASP A 77 -9.04 8.87 -4.15
C ASP A 77 -9.67 10.04 -4.92
N LYS A 78 -9.24 10.24 -6.17
CA LYS A 78 -9.61 11.41 -6.99
C LYS A 78 -10.92 11.19 -7.71
N ASN A 79 -11.25 9.93 -8.01
CA ASN A 79 -12.47 9.56 -8.70
C ASN A 79 -13.64 9.31 -7.71
N ASN A 80 -13.32 9.22 -6.41
CA ASN A 80 -14.20 9.05 -5.27
C ASN A 80 -14.97 7.71 -5.30
N ASP A 81 -14.33 6.64 -5.79
CA ASP A 81 -14.89 5.29 -5.90
C ASP A 81 -14.66 4.42 -4.65
N GLY A 82 -13.89 4.92 -3.67
CA GLY A 82 -13.58 4.22 -2.43
C GLY A 82 -12.33 3.34 -2.51
N TYR A 83 -11.58 3.41 -3.60
CA TYR A 83 -10.34 2.70 -3.85
C TYR A 83 -9.22 3.67 -4.22
N ILE A 84 -7.99 3.16 -4.21
CA ILE A 84 -6.83 3.86 -4.78
C ILE A 84 -6.30 3.03 -5.95
N ASP A 85 -6.37 3.58 -7.16
CA ASP A 85 -5.74 2.96 -8.33
C ASP A 85 -4.22 3.26 -8.39
N TYR A 86 -3.49 2.56 -9.27
CA TYR A 86 -2.04 2.75 -9.37
C TYR A 86 -1.64 4.18 -9.78
N ALA A 87 -2.45 4.87 -10.59
CA ALA A 87 -2.16 6.24 -11.02
C ALA A 87 -2.39 7.26 -9.89
N GLU A 88 -3.37 7.01 -9.03
CA GLU A 88 -3.60 7.76 -7.79
C GLU A 88 -2.46 7.52 -6.81
N PHE A 89 -2.14 6.25 -6.51
CA PHE A 89 -1.03 5.87 -5.64
C PHE A 89 0.32 6.46 -6.07
N ALA A 90 0.64 6.38 -7.37
CA ALA A 90 1.91 6.89 -7.91
C ALA A 90 2.01 8.43 -7.85
N LYS A 91 0.89 9.15 -7.81
CA LYS A 91 0.88 10.61 -7.62
C LYS A 91 1.12 10.99 -6.16
N SER A 92 0.66 10.18 -5.20
CA SER A 92 0.88 10.42 -3.76
C SER A 92 2.35 10.35 -3.34
N LEU A 93 3.18 9.65 -4.14
CA LEU A 93 4.60 9.43 -3.87
C LEU A 93 5.54 10.40 -4.62
N GLN A 94 5.01 11.38 -5.35
CA GLN A 94 5.77 12.42 -6.05
C GLN A 94 5.77 13.74 -5.27
#